data_AF-A0A7C5ECX9-F1
#
_entry.id   AF-A0A7C5ECX9-F1
#
_cell.length_a   1.000
_cell.length_b   1.000
_cell.length_c   1.000
_cell.angle_alpha   90.00
_cell.angle_beta   90.00
_cell.angle_gamma   90.00
#
_symmetry.space_group_name_H-M   'P 1'
#
loop_
_entity.id
_entity.type
_entity.pdbx_description
1 polymer ?
#
loop_
_entity_poly.entity_id
_entity_poly.type
_entity_poly.pdbx_seq_one_letter_code
_entity_poly.pdbx_strand_id
1 'polypeptide(L)'
;MNHEEIIRNRAHLDPDGRHEVCPDGTSSNGTSRRCDGVLLFAMRDRHHAFSLDLETVLSCLAMAEAEGEVPELPDAWWQLVRNRYNLG
;
A
#
# COMPACT_ATOMS: atom_id res chain seq x y z
N MET A 1 -9.53 -19.68 4.60
CA MET A 1 -9.11 -18.43 3.92
C MET A 1 -7.71 -18.69 3.37
N ASN A 2 -7.49 -18.62 2.06
CA ASN A 2 -6.21 -18.96 1.45
C ASN A 2 -5.33 -17.71 1.32
N HIS A 3 -4.21 -17.66 2.04
CA HIS A 3 -3.34 -16.48 2.07
C HIS A 3 -2.69 -16.19 0.71
N GLU A 4 -2.40 -17.22 -0.07
CA GLU A 4 -1.78 -17.11 -1.40
C GLU A 4 -2.68 -16.42 -2.43
N GLU A 5 -3.99 -16.59 -2.29
CA GLU A 5 -4.97 -16.02 -3.21
C GLU A 5 -5.19 -14.52 -2.92
N ILE A 6 -5.15 -14.14 -1.64
CA ILE A 6 -5.28 -12.76 -1.18
C ILE A 6 -4.11 -11.90 -1.65
N ILE A 7 -2.89 -12.45 -1.61
CA ILE A 7 -1.68 -11.75 -2.06
C ILE A 7 -1.69 -11.56 -3.57
N ARG A 8 -2.18 -12.55 -4.33
CA ARG A 8 -2.30 -12.45 -5.80
C ARG A 8 -3.26 -11.36 -6.25
N ASN A 9 -4.28 -11.08 -5.47
CA ASN A 9 -5.28 -10.07 -5.78
C ASN A 9 -5.00 -8.73 -5.06
N ARG A 10 -3.74 -8.30 -4.95
CA ARG A 10 -3.41 -7.00 -4.31
C ARG A 10 -4.08 -5.85 -5.06
N ALA A 11 -4.80 -5.00 -4.33
CA ALA A 11 -5.39 -3.79 -4.86
C ALA A 11 -4.31 -2.70 -4.93
N HIS A 12 -4.16 -2.12 -6.11
CA HIS A 12 -3.26 -1.00 -6.38
C HIS A 12 -4.09 0.27 -6.52
N LEU A 13 -3.83 1.26 -5.67
CA LEU A 13 -4.29 2.62 -5.94
C LEU A 13 -3.26 3.26 -6.85
N ASP A 14 -3.66 3.54 -8.07
CA ASP A 14 -2.79 4.14 -9.06
C ASP A 14 -3.05 5.65 -9.12
N PRO A 15 -2.22 6.51 -8.51
CA PRO A 15 -2.41 7.95 -8.60
C PRO A 15 -1.94 8.56 -9.94
N ASP A 16 -1.16 7.87 -10.80
CA ASP A 16 -0.60 8.47 -12.05
C ASP A 16 -0.24 7.48 -13.20
N GLY A 17 -0.74 6.26 -13.21
CA GLY A 17 -0.62 5.26 -14.29
C GLY A 17 0.79 4.70 -14.54
N ARG A 18 1.67 4.56 -13.54
CA ARG A 18 3.03 4.00 -13.75
C ARG A 18 3.22 2.68 -13.01
N HIS A 19 2.88 1.62 -13.74
CA HIS A 19 3.07 0.24 -13.36
C HIS A 19 4.57 -0.11 -13.24
N GLU A 20 5.14 -0.08 -12.03
CA GLU A 20 6.46 -0.67 -11.78
C GLU A 20 6.37 -2.19 -11.69
N VAL A 21 6.47 -2.85 -12.85
CA VAL A 21 6.78 -4.28 -12.93
C VAL A 21 8.22 -4.45 -12.49
N CYS A 22 8.47 -5.20 -11.40
CA CYS A 22 9.81 -5.71 -11.13
C CYS A 22 10.13 -6.81 -12.16
N PRO A 23 11.08 -6.61 -13.11
CA PRO A 23 11.28 -7.52 -14.21
C PRO A 23 12.54 -8.35 -13.96
N ASP A 24 12.59 -9.20 -12.93
CA ASP A 24 13.60 -10.26 -12.95
C ASP A 24 13.26 -11.39 -11.97
N GLY A 25 12.89 -12.54 -12.52
CA GLY A 25 12.77 -13.80 -11.80
C GLY A 25 14.12 -14.46 -11.52
N THR A 26 15.13 -13.73 -11.00
CA THR A 26 16.44 -14.33 -10.69
C THR A 26 16.95 -13.99 -9.29
N SER A 27 17.27 -15.07 -8.58
CA SER A 27 17.94 -15.12 -7.28
C SER A 27 19.25 -14.34 -7.28
N SER A 28 19.33 -13.24 -6.52
CA SER A 28 20.58 -12.54 -6.24
C SER A 28 20.82 -12.40 -4.74
N ASN A 29 22.03 -12.81 -4.39
CA ASN A 29 22.60 -12.89 -3.06
C ASN A 29 22.57 -11.52 -2.34
N GLY A 30 21.92 -11.49 -1.17
CA GLY A 30 22.31 -10.63 -0.06
C GLY A 30 22.25 -9.12 -0.30
N THR A 31 21.03 -8.57 -0.44
CA THR A 31 20.68 -7.38 0.34
C THR A 31 19.31 -7.61 0.94
N SER A 32 19.27 -7.80 2.26
CA SER A 32 18.05 -7.72 3.05
C SER A 32 17.50 -6.31 2.90
N ARG A 33 16.78 -6.03 1.81
CA ARG A 33 16.07 -4.79 1.58
C ARG A 33 14.89 -4.80 2.54
N ARG A 34 15.16 -4.34 3.76
CA ARG A 34 14.21 -4.07 4.85
C ARG A 34 12.95 -4.91 4.74
N CYS A 35 13.06 -6.16 5.18
CA CYS A 35 11.90 -6.99 5.49
C CYS A 35 11.26 -6.48 6.80
N ASP A 36 10.99 -5.18 6.89
CA ASP A 36 10.04 -4.65 7.86
C ASP A 36 8.70 -5.09 7.27
N GLY A 37 8.18 -6.23 7.73
CA GLY A 37 7.06 -6.92 7.09
C GLY A 37 5.98 -5.95 6.64
N VAL A 38 5.74 -5.89 5.32
CA VAL A 38 4.70 -5.06 4.72
C VAL A 38 3.39 -5.39 5.45
N LEU A 39 2.85 -4.42 6.20
CA LEU A 39 1.58 -4.61 6.87
C LEU A 39 0.51 -4.71 5.79
N LEU A 40 -0.06 -5.91 5.66
CA LEU A 40 -1.02 -6.25 4.62
C LEU A 40 -2.39 -6.50 5.26
N PHE A 41 -3.40 -5.82 4.73
CA PHE A 41 -4.79 -5.94 5.12
C PHE A 41 -5.50 -6.85 4.15
N ALA A 42 -6.02 -7.99 4.63
CA ALA A 42 -6.88 -8.86 3.84
C ALA A 42 -8.32 -8.30 3.82
N MET A 43 -8.83 -8.01 2.63
CA MET A 43 -10.16 -7.45 2.39
C MET A 43 -11.00 -8.44 1.59
N ARG A 44 -12.30 -8.53 1.90
CA ARG A 44 -13.21 -9.43 1.18
C ARG A 44 -14.64 -8.91 1.17
N ASP A 45 -15.24 -8.85 -0.01
CA ASP A 45 -16.68 -8.63 -0.18
C ASP A 45 -17.41 -9.98 -0.44
N ARG A 46 -18.63 -9.96 -0.98
CA ARG A 46 -19.37 -11.21 -1.28
C ARG A 46 -18.80 -12.02 -2.46
N HIS A 47 -18.04 -11.40 -3.36
CA HIS A 47 -17.58 -11.95 -4.64
C HIS A 47 -16.05 -11.86 -4.84
N HIS A 48 -15.36 -10.96 -4.14
CA HIS A 48 -13.94 -10.67 -4.33
C HIS A 48 -13.18 -10.70 -3.00
N ALA A 49 -11.97 -11.26 -3.04
CA ALA A 49 -10.99 -11.16 -1.98
C ALA A 49 -9.74 -10.50 -2.55
N PHE A 50 -9.24 -9.47 -1.86
CA PHE A 50 -8.07 -8.71 -2.26
C PHE A 50 -7.25 -8.31 -1.03
N SER A 51 -6.07 -7.75 -1.25
CA SER A 51 -5.25 -7.20 -0.17
C SER A 51 -4.88 -5.74 -0.42
N LEU A 52 -4.73 -4.98 0.66
CA LEU A 52 -4.19 -3.62 0.64
C LEU A 52 -2.93 -3.59 1.50
N ASP A 53 -1.88 -2.95 1.02
CA ASP A 53 -0.76 -2.59 1.90
C ASP A 53 -1.09 -1.31 2.67
N LEU A 54 -0.31 -1.05 3.73
CA LEU A 54 -0.47 0.16 4.54
C LEU A 54 -0.26 1.45 3.72
N GLU A 55 0.66 1.46 2.77
CA GLU A 55 0.91 2.65 1.92
C GLU A 55 -0.36 3.04 1.15
N THR A 56 -1.04 2.05 0.57
CA THR A 56 -2.31 2.19 -0.14
C THR A 56 -3.41 2.71 0.79
N VAL A 57 -3.51 2.19 2.01
CA VAL A 57 -4.47 2.71 3.01
C VAL A 57 -4.19 4.17 3.35
N LEU A 58 -2.91 4.55 3.51
CA LEU A 58 -2.51 5.92 3.82
C LEU A 58 -2.75 6.87 2.64
N SER A 59 -2.54 6.42 1.40
CA SER A 59 -2.88 7.18 0.20
C SER A 59 -4.38 7.42 0.08
N CYS A 60 -5.21 6.40 0.35
CA CYS A 60 -6.67 6.55 0.46
C CYS A 60 -7.05 7.60 1.50
N LEU A 61 -6.40 7.58 2.67
CA LEU A 61 -6.67 8.54 3.74
C LEU A 61 -6.34 9.97 3.32
N ALA A 62 -5.20 10.18 2.65
CA ALA A 62 -4.78 11.49 2.15
C ALA A 62 -5.78 12.03 1.10
N MET A 63 -6.27 11.16 0.21
CA MET A 63 -7.29 11.53 -0.77
C MET A 63 -8.62 11.88 -0.09
N ALA A 64 -9.06 11.08 0.87
CA ALA A 64 -10.30 11.35 1.61
C ALA A 64 -10.25 12.70 2.35
N GLU A 65 -9.08 13.09 2.87
CA GLU A 65 -8.90 14.40 3.50
C GLU A 65 -8.96 15.53 2.48
N ALA A 66 -8.31 15.36 1.32
CA ALA A 66 -8.33 16.35 0.23
C ALA A 66 -9.75 16.58 -0.33
N GLU A 67 -10.58 15.54 -0.37
CA GLU A 67 -11.99 15.61 -0.78
C GLU A 67 -12.93 16.07 0.36
N GLY A 68 -12.43 16.23 1.59
CA GLY A 68 -13.21 16.64 2.76
C GLY A 68 -14.10 15.55 3.36
N GLU A 69 -13.92 14.29 2.97
CA GLU A 69 -14.63 13.12 3.49
C GLU A 69 -14.15 12.72 4.90
N VAL A 70 -12.94 13.13 5.29
CA VAL A 70 -12.42 13.03 6.66
C VAL A 70 -11.94 14.40 7.16
N PRO A 71 -11.93 14.64 8.49
CA PRO A 71 -11.38 15.87 9.06
C PRO A 71 -9.90 16.04 8.74
N GLU A 72 -9.45 17.30 8.64
CA GLU A 72 -8.04 17.63 8.47
C GLU A 72 -7.18 17.05 9.60
N LEU A 73 -6.13 16.34 9.22
CA LEU A 73 -5.14 15.76 10.12
C LEU A 73 -3.97 16.73 10.28
N PRO A 74 -3.29 16.75 11.45
CA PRO A 74 -2.17 17.66 11.66
C PRO A 74 -1.05 17.46 10.64
N ASP A 75 -0.55 18.55 10.04
CA ASP A 75 0.56 18.51 9.06
C ASP A 75 1.78 17.75 9.57
N ALA A 76 2.12 17.92 10.84
CA ALA A 76 3.24 17.23 11.48
C ALA A 76 3.07 15.70 11.46
N TRP A 77 1.84 15.19 11.55
CA TRP A 77 1.55 13.77 11.42
C TRP A 77 1.81 13.30 9.99
N TRP A 78 1.29 14.01 8.99
CA TRP A 78 1.56 13.68 7.58
C TRP A 78 3.03 13.75 7.23
N GLN A 79 3.79 14.70 7.77
CA GLN A 79 5.24 14.76 7.59
C GLN A 79 5.94 13.49 8.11
N LEU A 80 5.57 13.02 9.30
CA LEU A 80 6.12 11.77 9.86
C LEU A 80 5.75 10.56 8.99
N VAL A 81 4.51 10.49 8.54
CA VAL A 81 3.99 9.38 7.72
C VAL A 81 4.64 9.38 6.34
N ARG A 82 4.70 10.51 5.64
CA ARG A 82 5.36 10.66 4.33
C ARG A 82 6.84 10.30 4.41
N ASN A 83 7.55 10.74 5.47
CA ASN A 83 8.96 10.38 5.67
C ASN A 83 9.17 8.89 5.94
N ARG A 84 8.20 8.23 6.58
CA ARG A 84 8.28 6.80 6.94
C ARG A 84 7.92 5.88 5.78
N TYR A 85 6.92 6.26 4.98
CA TYR A 85 6.33 5.42 3.94
C TYR A 85 6.57 5.95 2.52
N ASN A 86 7.40 6.98 2.38
CA ASN A 86 7.74 7.62 1.10
C ASN A 86 6.51 7.97 0.24
N LEU A 87 5.45 8.45 0.89
CA LEU A 87 4.25 8.95 0.22
C LEU A 87 4.60 10.31 -0.41
N GLY A 88 4.75 10.32 -1.73
CA GLY A 88 5.10 11.48 -2.55
C GLY A 88 3.90 12.35 -2.90
#